data_AF-A0A522EI16-F1
#
_entry.id   AF-A0A522EI16-F1
#
_cell.length_a   1.000
_cell.length_b   1.000
_cell.length_c   1.000
_cell.angle_alpha   90.00
_cell.angle_beta   90.00
_cell.angle_gamma   90.00
#
_symmetry.space_group_name_H-M   'P 1'
#
loop_
_entity.id
_entity.type
_entity.pdbx_description
1 polymer ?
#
loop_
_entity_poly.entity_id
_entity_poly.type
_entity_poly.pdbx_seq_one_letter_code
_entity_poly.pdbx_strand_id
1 'polypeptide(L)'
;TLHVNGITIEQAKDAAIALKPLAGEFASYLFAFGLFVASIFSAIILPIATAFYVCEAFGFEKGIDKKPSEAPQFYLLFTAIIGIGAGIILIPNAPLITITVWTQIINGILLPVVLISMMYIVNNKKVMKEYTNNRVQNLVGWTTTIMLVGLSAVLFISPLFSRLIK
;
A
#
# COMPACT_ATOMS: atom_id res chain seq x y z
N THR A 1 24.92 7.82 1.37
CA THR A 1 25.24 8.47 2.66
C THR A 1 24.83 7.61 3.85
N LEU A 2 23.62 7.03 3.90
CA LEU A 2 23.21 6.05 4.93
C LEU A 2 23.98 4.72 4.87
N HIS A 3 24.06 4.11 3.68
CA HIS A 3 24.83 2.88 3.44
C HIS A 3 26.34 3.06 3.66
N VAL A 4 26.85 4.28 3.49
CA VAL A 4 28.28 4.63 3.65
C VAL A 4 28.66 4.80 5.13
N ASN A 5 27.70 5.15 6.00
CA ASN A 5 27.93 5.32 7.44
C ASN A 5 27.55 4.07 8.26
N GLY A 6 27.21 2.94 7.62
CA GLY A 6 26.90 1.68 8.30
C GLY A 6 25.63 1.71 9.18
N ILE A 7 24.76 2.71 9.03
CA ILE A 7 23.53 2.81 9.81
C ILE A 7 22.50 1.85 9.23
N THR A 8 22.25 0.74 9.93
CA THR A 8 21.17 -0.21 9.64
C THR A 8 19.84 0.36 10.11
N ILE A 9 18.89 0.51 9.19
CA ILE A 9 17.54 0.98 9.49
C ILE A 9 16.68 -0.25 9.77
N GLU A 10 16.36 -0.47 11.04
CA GLU A 10 15.48 -1.57 11.47
C GLU A 10 14.05 -1.07 11.74
N GLN A 11 13.88 0.23 11.97
CA GLN A 11 12.60 0.87 12.22
C GLN A 11 12.56 2.29 11.65
N ALA A 12 11.34 2.84 11.53
CA ALA A 12 11.16 4.21 11.04
C ALA A 12 11.83 5.28 11.94
N LYS A 13 12.00 4.97 13.24
CA LYS A 13 12.78 5.79 14.18
C LYS A 13 14.23 5.95 13.74
N ASP A 14 14.84 4.88 13.22
CA ASP A 14 16.25 4.90 12.81
C ASP A 14 16.45 5.81 11.60
N ALA A 15 15.48 5.82 10.68
CA ALA A 15 15.46 6.75 9.56
C ALA A 15 15.37 8.22 10.03
N ALA A 16 14.54 8.52 11.03
CA ALA A 16 14.41 9.87 11.59
C ALA A 16 15.71 10.35 12.25
N ILE A 17 16.39 9.48 13.00
CA ILE A 17 17.66 9.80 13.68
C ILE A 17 18.78 9.95 12.66
N ALA A 18 18.81 9.13 11.62
CA ALA A 18 19.81 9.21 10.55
C ALA A 18 19.76 10.50 9.73
N LEU A 19 18.64 11.24 9.75
CA LEU A 19 18.51 12.54 9.10
C LEU A 19 19.18 13.68 9.89
N LYS A 20 19.39 13.52 11.21
CA LYS A 20 20.00 14.55 12.07
C LYS A 20 21.36 15.04 11.57
N PRO A 21 22.36 14.18 11.27
CA PRO A 21 23.69 14.64 10.84
C PRO A 21 23.69 15.27 9.45
N LEU A 22 22.67 15.03 8.63
CA LEU A 22 22.63 15.49 7.23
C LEU A 22 21.93 16.85 7.08
N ALA A 23 20.87 17.07 7.85
CA ALA A 23 19.97 18.22 7.69
C ALA A 23 19.63 18.94 9.01
N GLY A 24 20.31 18.59 10.10
CA GLY A 24 20.13 19.19 11.42
C GLY A 24 18.99 18.55 12.23
N GLU A 25 18.84 18.97 13.48
CA GLU A 25 17.82 18.40 14.39
C GLU A 25 16.38 18.71 13.95
N PHE A 26 16.15 19.88 13.35
CA PHE A 26 14.83 20.26 12.83
C PHE A 26 14.31 19.31 11.75
N ALA A 27 15.18 18.75 10.90
CA ALA A 27 14.78 17.79 9.87
C ALA A 27 14.25 16.48 10.48
N SER A 28 14.83 16.05 11.61
CA SER A 28 14.38 14.85 12.34
C SER A 28 12.99 15.05 12.94
N TYR A 29 12.72 16.22 13.53
CA TYR A 29 11.39 16.57 14.04
C TYR A 29 10.36 16.68 12.93
N LEU A 30 10.71 17.33 11.80
CA LEU A 30 9.81 17.45 10.66
C LEU A 30 9.49 16.08 10.05
N PHE A 31 10.48 15.20 9.93
CA PHE A 31 10.27 13.82 9.48
C PHE A 31 9.38 13.04 10.43
N ALA A 32 9.62 13.11 11.75
CA ALA A 32 8.79 12.45 12.75
C ALA A 32 7.34 12.93 12.69
N PHE A 33 7.12 14.24 12.54
CA PHE A 33 5.78 14.82 12.37
C PHE A 33 5.11 14.36 11.08
N GLY A 34 5.81 14.40 9.95
CA GLY A 34 5.30 13.93 8.66
C GLY A 34 4.93 12.45 8.69
N LEU A 35 5.78 11.61 9.28
CA LEU A 35 5.53 10.19 9.46
C LEU A 35 4.32 9.93 10.36
N PHE A 36 4.17 10.69 11.45
CA PHE A 36 3.02 10.60 12.35
C PHE A 36 1.71 10.90 11.61
N VAL A 37 1.66 12.02 10.88
CA VAL A 37 0.49 12.43 10.10
C VAL A 37 0.17 11.37 9.03
N ALA A 38 1.16 10.92 8.26
CA ALA A 38 0.98 9.89 7.25
C ALA A 38 0.45 8.57 7.84
N SER A 39 0.93 8.19 9.02
CA SER A 39 0.49 6.98 9.72
C SER A 39 -0.97 7.08 10.16
N ILE A 40 -1.42 8.23 10.68
CA ILE A 40 -2.84 8.45 11.04
C ILE A 40 -3.74 8.36 9.81
N PHE A 41 -3.36 9.04 8.72
CA PHE A 41 -4.14 8.97 7.48
C PHE A 41 -4.26 7.53 6.97
N SER A 42 -3.15 6.78 6.99
CA SER A 42 -3.15 5.38 6.57
C SER A 42 -4.03 4.52 7.49
N ALA A 43 -3.97 4.73 8.81
CA ALA A 43 -4.76 3.97 9.79
C ALA A 43 -6.27 4.21 9.66
N ILE A 44 -6.69 5.35 9.11
CA ILE A 44 -8.10 5.67 8.90
C ILE A 44 -8.57 5.19 7.52
N ILE A 45 -7.84 5.55 6.46
CA ILE A 45 -8.30 5.36 5.08
C ILE A 45 -8.30 3.87 4.69
N LEU A 46 -7.24 3.11 5.05
CA LEU A 46 -7.08 1.73 4.59
C LEU A 46 -8.14 0.78 5.18
N PRO A 47 -8.42 0.77 6.50
CA PRO A 47 -9.44 -0.11 7.06
C PRO A 47 -10.84 0.20 6.53
N ILE A 48 -11.15 1.49 6.34
CA ILE A 48 -12.43 1.93 5.76
C ILE A 48 -12.57 1.40 4.33
N ALA A 49 -11.61 1.70 3.45
CA ALA A 49 -11.65 1.27 2.06
C ALA A 49 -11.72 -0.26 1.93
N THR A 50 -10.92 -0.96 2.72
CA THR A 50 -10.90 -2.43 2.72
C THR A 50 -12.24 -3.01 3.18
N ALA A 51 -12.82 -2.50 4.28
CA ALA A 51 -14.12 -2.95 4.74
C ALA A 51 -15.22 -2.68 3.70
N PHE A 52 -15.19 -1.53 3.03
CA PHE A 52 -16.12 -1.23 1.93
C PHE A 52 -15.99 -2.22 0.78
N TYR A 53 -14.77 -2.47 0.29
CA TYR A 53 -14.55 -3.37 -0.84
C TYR A 53 -14.91 -4.82 -0.51
N VAL A 54 -14.59 -5.28 0.70
CA VAL A 54 -14.96 -6.64 1.15
C VAL A 54 -16.47 -6.75 1.28
N CYS A 55 -17.15 -5.83 1.97
CA CYS A 55 -18.60 -5.86 2.07
C CYS A 55 -19.28 -5.77 0.70
N GLU A 56 -18.75 -4.97 -0.23
CA GLU A 56 -19.25 -4.90 -1.60
C GLU A 56 -19.10 -6.21 -2.35
N ALA A 57 -17.94 -6.86 -2.27
CA ALA A 57 -17.66 -8.12 -2.94
C ALA A 57 -18.57 -9.26 -2.46
N PHE A 58 -18.93 -9.27 -1.16
CA PHE A 58 -19.81 -10.27 -0.56
C PHE A 58 -21.29 -9.86 -0.52
N GLY A 59 -21.65 -8.67 -1.00
CA GLY A 59 -23.02 -8.17 -0.98
C GLY A 59 -23.57 -7.84 0.42
N PHE A 60 -22.69 -7.56 1.38
CA PHE A 60 -23.07 -7.17 2.73
C PHE A 60 -23.45 -5.69 2.82
N GLU A 61 -24.33 -5.37 3.78
CA GLU A 61 -24.64 -4.00 4.15
C GLU A 61 -23.36 -3.26 4.60
N LYS A 62 -23.19 -2.04 4.08
CA LYS A 62 -21.98 -1.23 4.23
C LYS A 62 -22.34 0.24 4.34
N GLY A 63 -21.59 0.99 5.14
CA GLY A 63 -21.78 2.44 5.26
C GLY A 63 -21.31 2.95 6.60
N ILE A 64 -20.62 4.10 6.58
CA ILE A 64 -20.24 4.84 7.80
C ILE A 64 -21.49 5.52 8.40
N ASP A 65 -22.49 5.82 7.57
CA ASP A 65 -23.76 6.43 7.97
C ASP A 65 -24.77 5.42 8.56
N LYS A 66 -24.40 4.13 8.63
CA LYS A 66 -25.23 3.05 9.19
C LYS A 66 -24.87 2.80 10.64
N LYS A 67 -25.84 2.40 11.46
CA LYS A 67 -25.54 1.99 12.85
C LYS A 67 -24.73 0.69 12.86
N PRO A 68 -23.92 0.43 13.90
CA PRO A 68 -23.21 -0.85 14.06
C PRO A 68 -24.14 -2.08 14.05
N SER A 69 -25.40 -1.91 14.44
CA SER A 69 -26.43 -2.95 14.36
C SER A 69 -26.97 -3.21 12.94
N GLU A 70 -26.85 -2.22 12.05
CA GLU A 70 -27.37 -2.27 10.67
C GLU A 70 -26.31 -2.80 9.68
N ALA A 71 -25.03 -2.60 9.97
CA ALA A 71 -23.91 -3.10 9.18
C ALA A 71 -22.84 -3.79 10.05
N PRO A 72 -23.19 -4.86 10.78
CA PRO A 72 -22.28 -5.48 11.76
C PRO A 72 -21.00 -6.03 11.11
N GLN A 73 -21.09 -6.54 9.87
CA GLN A 73 -19.93 -7.05 9.13
C GLN A 73 -18.94 -5.93 8.80
N PHE A 74 -19.43 -4.75 8.41
CA PHE A 74 -18.58 -3.60 8.09
C PHE A 74 -17.78 -3.15 9.31
N TYR A 75 -18.46 -2.93 10.45
CA TYR A 75 -17.81 -2.50 11.68
C TYR A 75 -16.89 -3.58 12.27
N LEU A 76 -17.25 -4.86 12.13
CA LEU A 76 -16.39 -5.96 12.55
C LEU A 76 -15.11 -6.02 11.72
N LEU A 77 -15.21 -5.94 10.39
CA LEU A 77 -14.04 -5.92 9.50
C LEU A 77 -13.15 -4.70 9.78
N PHE A 78 -13.75 -3.51 9.87
CA PHE A 78 -13.03 -2.28 10.19
C PHE A 78 -12.27 -2.39 11.52
N THR A 79 -12.96 -2.81 12.58
CA THR A 79 -12.36 -2.94 13.92
C THR A 79 -11.32 -4.05 13.97
N ALA A 80 -11.55 -5.17 13.28
CA ALA A 80 -10.61 -6.28 13.20
C ALA A 80 -9.31 -5.87 12.48
N ILE A 81 -9.38 -5.15 11.38
CA ILE A 81 -8.19 -4.66 10.66
C ILE A 81 -7.34 -3.76 11.56
N ILE A 82 -7.98 -2.82 12.27
CA ILE A 82 -7.28 -1.94 13.21
C ILE A 82 -6.70 -2.74 14.38
N GLY A 83 -7.48 -3.63 14.97
CA GLY A 83 -7.07 -4.44 16.11
C GLY A 83 -5.90 -5.37 15.79
N ILE A 84 -5.93 -6.03 14.63
CA ILE A 84 -4.83 -6.89 14.15
C ILE A 84 -3.59 -6.03 13.89
N GLY A 85 -3.73 -4.90 13.20
CA GLY A 85 -2.61 -4.00 12.92
C GLY A 85 -1.94 -3.49 14.20
N ALA A 86 -2.73 -3.00 15.16
CA ALA A 86 -2.24 -2.56 16.46
C ALA A 86 -1.61 -3.70 17.26
N GLY A 87 -2.22 -4.89 17.22
CA GLY A 87 -1.72 -6.10 17.88
C GLY A 87 -0.34 -6.51 17.36
N ILE A 88 -0.13 -6.50 16.04
CA ILE A 88 1.17 -6.82 15.42
C ILE A 88 2.25 -5.82 15.87
N ILE A 89 1.93 -4.54 15.94
CA ILE A 89 2.88 -3.48 16.35
C ILE A 89 3.28 -3.61 17.82
N LEU A 90 2.37 -4.06 18.68
CA LEU A 90 2.63 -4.20 20.11
C LEU A 90 3.53 -5.40 20.45
N ILE A 91 3.73 -6.33 19.52
CA ILE A 91 4.63 -7.48 19.73
C ILE A 91 6.08 -6.96 19.84
N PRO A 92 6.76 -7.17 20.99
CA PRO A 92 8.13 -6.72 21.17
C PRO A 92 9.05 -7.45 20.18
N ASN A 93 9.96 -6.69 19.55
CA ASN A 93 10.90 -7.18 18.53
C ASN A 93 10.25 -7.80 17.27
N ALA A 94 9.00 -7.43 16.96
CA ALA A 94 8.41 -7.79 15.67
C ALA A 94 9.29 -7.28 14.52
N PRO A 95 9.57 -8.10 13.49
CA PRO A 95 10.44 -7.70 12.37
C PRO A 95 9.66 -6.80 11.41
N LEU A 96 9.39 -5.55 11.82
CA LEU A 96 8.52 -4.58 11.12
C LEU A 96 8.99 -4.31 9.68
N ILE A 97 10.30 -4.24 9.45
CA ILE A 97 10.87 -4.07 8.11
C ILE A 97 10.56 -5.29 7.25
N THR A 98 10.79 -6.50 7.76
CA THR A 98 10.46 -7.74 7.04
C THR A 98 8.98 -7.80 6.69
N ILE A 99 8.08 -7.49 7.65
CA ILE A 99 6.63 -7.43 7.42
C ILE A 99 6.29 -6.40 6.33
N THR A 100 6.90 -5.21 6.39
CA THR A 100 6.67 -4.14 5.42
C THR A 100 7.16 -4.56 4.02
N VAL A 101 8.36 -5.12 3.93
CA VAL A 101 8.95 -5.60 2.66
C VAL A 101 8.11 -6.70 2.04
N TRP A 102 7.65 -7.69 2.82
CA TRP A 102 6.75 -8.73 2.33
C TRP A 102 5.41 -8.18 1.85
N THR A 103 4.81 -7.26 2.61
CA THR A 103 3.57 -6.58 2.19
C THR A 103 3.77 -5.84 0.87
N GLN A 104 4.91 -5.16 0.68
CA GLN A 104 5.23 -4.48 -0.57
C GLN A 104 5.47 -5.44 -1.74
N ILE A 105 6.09 -6.59 -1.48
CA ILE A 105 6.24 -7.66 -2.48
C ILE A 105 4.85 -8.14 -2.93
N ILE A 106 3.95 -8.44 -2.00
CA ILE A 106 2.58 -8.86 -2.33
C ILE A 106 1.86 -7.78 -3.15
N ASN A 107 1.96 -6.51 -2.74
CA ASN A 107 1.40 -5.39 -3.49
C ASN A 107 1.97 -5.32 -4.92
N GLY A 108 3.28 -5.51 -5.09
CA GLY A 108 3.93 -5.53 -6.40
C GLY A 108 3.45 -6.66 -7.32
N ILE A 109 3.13 -7.82 -6.76
CA ILE A 109 2.56 -8.97 -7.50
C ILE A 109 1.11 -8.72 -7.89
N LEU A 110 0.32 -8.07 -7.02
CA LEU A 110 -1.09 -7.76 -7.28
C LEU A 110 -1.27 -6.60 -8.27
N LEU A 111 -0.31 -5.69 -8.34
CA LEU A 111 -0.37 -4.48 -9.16
C LEU A 111 -0.66 -4.76 -10.66
N PRO A 112 0.01 -5.71 -11.35
CA PRO A 112 -0.35 -6.11 -12.71
C PRO A 112 -1.80 -6.55 -12.86
N VAL A 113 -2.30 -7.38 -11.93
CA VAL A 113 -3.66 -7.91 -11.96
C VAL A 113 -4.67 -6.77 -11.85
N VAL A 114 -4.46 -5.86 -10.90
CA VAL A 114 -5.34 -4.71 -10.67
C VAL A 114 -5.33 -3.76 -11.86
N LEU A 115 -4.15 -3.40 -12.39
CA LEU A 115 -4.05 -2.44 -13.50
C LEU A 115 -4.65 -2.99 -14.79
N ILE A 116 -4.36 -4.25 -15.14
CA ILE A 116 -4.92 -4.86 -16.36
C ILE A 116 -6.44 -4.99 -16.23
N SER A 117 -6.94 -5.42 -15.06
CA SER A 117 -8.38 -5.52 -14.81
C SER A 117 -9.05 -4.15 -14.90
N MET A 118 -8.43 -3.11 -14.33
CA MET A 118 -8.94 -1.75 -14.42
C MET A 118 -8.97 -1.27 -15.87
N MET A 119 -7.89 -1.47 -16.63
CA MET A 119 -7.83 -1.13 -18.06
C MET A 119 -8.88 -1.89 -18.87
N TYR A 120 -9.20 -3.12 -18.50
CA TYR A 120 -10.27 -3.88 -19.16
C TYR A 120 -11.66 -3.30 -18.85
N ILE A 121 -11.93 -2.98 -17.57
CA ILE A 121 -13.23 -2.42 -17.13
C ILE A 121 -13.48 -1.05 -17.75
N VAL A 122 -12.49 -0.14 -17.73
CA VAL A 122 -12.67 1.23 -18.25
C VAL A 122 -12.83 1.28 -19.77
N ASN A 123 -12.41 0.23 -20.48
CA ASN A 123 -12.60 0.07 -21.92
C ASN A 123 -13.87 -0.72 -22.27
N ASN A 124 -14.55 -1.33 -21.29
CA ASN A 124 -15.73 -2.12 -21.54
C ASN A 124 -16.98 -1.24 -21.67
N LYS A 125 -17.48 -1.10 -22.90
CA LYS A 125 -18.72 -0.36 -23.22
C LYS A 125 -19.95 -0.86 -22.47
N LYS A 126 -20.01 -2.14 -22.07
CA LYS A 126 -21.14 -2.67 -21.29
C LYS A 126 -21.18 -2.10 -19.88
N VAL A 127 -20.02 -1.78 -19.30
CA VAL A 127 -19.89 -1.26 -17.93
C VAL A 127 -19.88 0.27 -17.93
N MET A 128 -19.01 0.88 -18.73
CA MET A 128 -18.79 2.34 -18.74
C MET A 128 -19.75 3.10 -19.67
N LYS A 129 -20.51 2.41 -20.52
CA LYS A 129 -21.43 3.00 -21.52
C LYS A 129 -20.71 4.05 -22.38
N GLU A 130 -21.09 5.32 -22.26
CA GLU A 130 -20.55 6.44 -23.03
C GLU A 130 -19.23 6.99 -22.45
N TYR A 131 -18.90 6.63 -21.19
CA TYR A 131 -17.71 7.10 -20.48
C TYR A 131 -16.50 6.18 -20.67
N THR A 132 -16.42 5.45 -21.79
CA THR A 132 -15.23 4.64 -22.10
C THR A 132 -14.02 5.51 -22.40
N ASN A 133 -12.84 4.98 -22.10
CA ASN A 133 -11.58 5.65 -22.41
C ASN A 133 -11.44 6.00 -23.90
N ASN A 134 -11.05 7.24 -24.18
CA ASN A 134 -10.66 7.70 -25.51
C ASN A 134 -9.28 7.16 -25.89
N ARG A 135 -8.92 7.23 -27.18
CA ARG A 135 -7.64 6.70 -27.71
C ARG A 135 -6.41 7.23 -26.95
N VAL A 136 -6.41 8.50 -26.55
CA VAL A 136 -5.31 9.11 -25.78
C VAL A 136 -5.24 8.55 -24.35
N GLN A 137 -6.37 8.45 -23.66
CA GLN A 137 -6.43 7.86 -22.31
C GLN A 137 -6.01 6.40 -22.32
N ASN A 138 -6.40 5.66 -23.36
CA ASN A 138 -6.00 4.27 -23.53
C ASN A 138 -4.50 4.14 -23.81
N LEU A 139 -3.92 5.01 -24.64
CA LEU A 139 -2.48 5.03 -24.90
C LEU A 139 -1.69 5.30 -23.61
N VAL A 140 -2.05 6.34 -22.85
CA VAL A 140 -1.40 6.68 -21.57
C VAL A 140 -1.59 5.55 -20.56
N GLY A 141 -2.80 5.02 -20.43
CA GLY A 141 -3.14 3.94 -19.49
C GLY A 141 -2.38 2.65 -19.78
N TRP A 142 -2.36 2.19 -21.03
CA TRP A 142 -1.60 0.98 -21.40
C TRP A 142 -0.10 1.19 -21.32
N THR A 143 0.43 2.35 -21.71
CA THR A 143 1.87 2.65 -21.60
C THR A 143 2.30 2.61 -20.13
N THR A 144 1.54 3.26 -19.24
CA THR A 144 1.80 3.25 -17.80
C THR A 144 1.69 1.84 -17.23
N THR A 145 0.68 1.08 -17.64
CA THR A 145 0.49 -0.32 -17.20
C THR A 145 1.66 -1.19 -17.63
N ILE A 146 2.04 -1.17 -18.91
CA ILE A 146 3.17 -1.96 -19.44
C ILE A 146 4.47 -1.57 -18.74
N MET A 147 4.70 -0.27 -18.55
CA MET A 147 5.87 0.22 -17.84
C MET A 147 5.91 -0.29 -16.40
N LEU A 148 4.85 -0.10 -15.61
CA LEU A 148 4.80 -0.54 -14.21
C LEU A 148 4.90 -2.06 -14.06
N VAL A 149 4.23 -2.82 -14.93
CA VAL A 149 4.33 -4.29 -14.94
C VAL A 149 5.75 -4.73 -15.30
N GLY A 150 6.37 -4.09 -16.29
CA GLY A 150 7.75 -4.35 -16.67
C GLY A 150 8.74 -4.07 -15.53
N LEU A 151 8.62 -2.91 -14.87
CA LEU A 151 9.44 -2.57 -13.71
C LEU A 151 9.22 -3.54 -12.53
N SER A 152 7.97 -3.92 -12.26
CA SER A 152 7.64 -4.90 -11.22
C SER A 152 8.28 -6.26 -11.52
N ALA A 153 8.18 -6.73 -12.77
CA ALA A 153 8.82 -7.98 -13.21
C ALA A 153 10.35 -7.93 -13.06
N VAL A 154 11.00 -6.82 -13.43
CA VAL A 154 12.44 -6.64 -13.24
C VAL A 154 12.82 -6.69 -11.76
N LEU A 155 12.02 -6.08 -10.88
CA LEU A 155 12.24 -6.10 -9.44
C LEU A 155 12.14 -7.52 -8.86
N PHE A 156 11.27 -8.38 -9.40
CA PHE A 156 11.17 -9.78 -8.98
C PHE A 156 12.23 -10.70 -9.59
N ILE A 157 12.61 -10.47 -10.84
CA ILE A 157 13.56 -11.32 -11.56
C ILE A 157 15.00 -10.99 -11.18
N SER A 158 15.34 -9.72 -10.96
CA SER A 158 16.72 -9.31 -10.66
C SER A 158 17.34 -9.97 -9.41
N PRO A 159 16.64 -10.15 -8.28
CA PRO A 159 17.18 -10.86 -7.12
C PRO A 159 17.30 -12.37 -7.38
N LEU A 160 16.40 -12.93 -8.20
CA LEU A 160 16.41 -14.34 -8.58
C LEU A 160 17.63 -14.64 -9.47
N PHE A 161 17.88 -13.80 -10.47
CA PHE A 161 19.02 -13.92 -11.39
C PHE A 161 20.36 -13.73 -10.66
N SER A 162 20.44 -12.76 -9.75
CA SER A 162 21.62 -12.55 -8.90
C SER A 162 21.92 -13.74 -7.98
N ARG A 163 20.89 -14.42 -7.46
CA ARG A 163 21.05 -15.65 -6.66
C ARG A 163 21.40 -16.89 -7.48
N LEU A 164 21.09 -16.91 -8.78
CA LEU A 164 21.34 -18.05 -9.68
C LEU A 164 22.75 -18.03 -10.29
N ILE A 165 23.40 -16.86 -10.28
CA ILE A 165 24.78 -16.63 -10.76
C ILE A 165 25.83 -16.73 -9.64
N LYS A 166 25.41 -16.76 -8.37
CA LYS A 166 26.25 -17.08 -7.22
C LYS A 166 26.16 -18.56 -6.88
#